data_AF-A0A6G8IH78-F1
#
_entry.id   AF-A0A6G8IH78-F1
#
_cell.length_a   1.000
_cell.length_b   1.000
_cell.length_c   1.000
_cell.angle_alpha   90.00
_cell.angle_beta   90.00
_cell.angle_gamma   90.00
#
_symmetry.space_group_name_H-M   'P 1'
#
loop_
_entity.id
_entity.type
_entity.pdbx_description
1 polymer ?
#
loop_
_entity_poly.entity_id
_entity_poly.type
_entity_poly.pdbx_seq_one_letter_code
_entity_poly.pdbx_strand_id
1 'polypeptide(L)'
;MRRRHLFFALGALIGVPTAAHAGDADADSGKPPGYAVSTAQLQQMVAQRFPLRYPVHGVLNLDVQAPRLQMLPEQNRLRAAMAVEVAGPLLSRVHPGSFDVDFALRYEASDRTVRAHQLRLARLNFPNMQPPAQELLNTYAPAVAERALQEVVLHQLQPSDLRAIDAMGMQPGPITVTKDGLVIALVLKPL
;
A
#
# COMPACT_ATOMS: atom_id res chain seq x y z
N MET A 1 -7.38 17.71 -15.63
CA MET A 1 -7.58 16.30 -15.24
C MET A 1 -8.04 16.23 -13.79
N ARG A 2 -9.30 15.87 -13.52
CA ARG A 2 -9.87 15.78 -12.17
C ARG A 2 -9.45 14.44 -11.53
N ARG A 3 -8.46 14.47 -10.62
CA ARG A 3 -8.13 13.32 -9.76
C ARG A 3 -9.23 13.18 -8.70
N ARG A 4 -9.99 12.09 -8.77
CA ARG A 4 -10.97 11.71 -7.74
C ARG A 4 -10.19 11.16 -6.53
N HIS A 5 -10.11 11.93 -5.46
CA HIS A 5 -9.59 11.48 -4.17
C HIS A 5 -10.76 10.98 -3.33
N LEU A 6 -10.76 9.67 -3.02
CA LEU A 6 -11.73 9.05 -2.12
C LEU A 6 -11.20 9.24 -0.69
N PHE A 7 -11.96 10.00 0.10
CA PHE A 7 -11.65 10.35 1.48
C PHE A 7 -12.39 9.39 2.42
N PHE A 8 -11.69 8.79 3.38
CA PHE A 8 -12.33 8.13 4.52
C PHE A 8 -11.57 8.42 5.80
N ALA A 9 -12.33 8.80 6.82
CA ALA A 9 -11.91 9.15 8.17
C ALA A 9 -11.91 7.91 9.06
N LEU A 10 -10.87 7.74 9.88
CA LEU A 10 -10.81 6.69 10.90
C LEU A 10 -11.26 7.29 12.24
N GLY A 11 -12.44 6.89 12.69
CA GLY A 11 -12.98 7.25 14.01
C GLY A 11 -12.23 6.53 15.14
N ALA A 12 -11.78 7.29 16.13
CA ALA A 12 -11.20 6.77 17.36
C ALA A 12 -12.28 6.13 18.24
N LEU A 13 -12.10 4.86 18.62
CA LEU A 13 -12.87 4.23 19.69
C LEU A 13 -11.95 4.03 20.90
N ILE A 14 -12.25 4.83 21.93
CA ILE A 14 -11.67 4.76 23.27
C ILE A 14 -12.34 3.59 24.00
N GLY A 15 -11.55 2.62 24.46
CA GLY A 15 -11.99 1.57 25.36
C GLY A 15 -10.94 1.32 26.44
N VAL A 16 -11.27 1.64 27.69
CA VAL A 16 -10.47 1.33 28.88
C VAL A 16 -10.88 -0.06 29.38
N PRO A 17 -9.92 -0.90 29.80
CA PRO A 17 -10.12 -1.62 31.05
C PRO A 17 -8.87 -1.64 31.95
N THR A 18 -9.14 -1.46 33.23
CA THR A 18 -8.26 -1.70 34.38
C THR A 18 -8.14 -3.19 34.70
N ALA A 19 -6.92 -3.73 34.87
CA ALA A 19 -6.59 -4.75 35.87
C ALA A 19 -5.07 -5.00 35.89
N ALA A 20 -4.52 -5.10 37.11
CA ALA A 20 -3.11 -5.24 37.41
C ALA A 20 -2.61 -6.69 37.25
N HIS A 21 -1.40 -6.83 36.69
CA HIS A 21 -0.48 -7.92 37.05
C HIS A 21 0.97 -7.42 36.95
N ALA A 22 1.71 -7.66 38.04
CA ALA A 22 3.12 -7.36 38.17
C ALA A 22 3.97 -8.53 37.64
N GLY A 23 5.14 -8.22 37.09
CA GLY A 23 6.21 -9.19 36.84
C GLY A 23 6.48 -9.52 35.37
N ASP A 24 7.06 -8.59 34.64
CA ASP A 24 8.49 -8.62 34.26
C ASP A 24 8.74 -7.41 33.35
N ALA A 25 9.53 -6.47 33.85
CA ALA A 25 9.96 -5.30 33.11
C ALA A 25 11.05 -5.73 32.13
N ASP A 26 10.63 -6.27 30.99
CA ASP A 26 11.51 -6.27 29.81
C ASP A 26 11.61 -4.81 29.34
N ALA A 27 12.81 -4.27 29.45
CA ALA A 27 13.12 -2.92 29.04
C ALA A 27 13.01 -2.82 27.51
N ASP A 28 11.82 -2.51 26.99
CA ASP A 28 11.68 -2.02 25.61
C ASP A 28 12.32 -0.63 25.54
N SER A 29 13.62 -0.66 25.37
CA SER A 29 14.52 0.47 25.36
C SER A 29 14.30 1.25 24.07
N GLY A 30 13.68 2.42 24.17
CA GLY A 30 13.94 3.53 23.26
C GLY A 30 13.26 3.53 21.90
N LYS A 31 12.13 2.85 21.71
CA LYS A 31 11.28 3.12 20.53
C LYS A 31 10.52 4.44 20.75
N PRO A 32 10.67 5.45 19.88
CA PRO A 32 9.82 6.65 19.98
C PRO A 32 8.35 6.21 19.90
N PRO A 33 7.44 6.86 20.65
CA PRO A 33 6.01 6.53 20.59
C PRO A 33 5.57 6.57 19.12
N GLY A 34 5.07 5.44 18.64
CA GLY A 34 4.69 5.25 17.25
C GLY A 34 3.26 4.78 17.15
N TYR A 35 2.60 5.14 16.07
CA TYR A 35 1.26 4.66 15.77
C TYR A 35 1.35 3.29 15.09
N ALA A 36 0.81 2.25 15.73
CA ALA A 36 0.77 0.91 15.18
C ALA A 36 -0.51 0.70 14.34
N VAL A 37 -0.35 0.10 13.17
CA VAL A 37 -1.46 -0.29 12.28
C VAL A 37 -1.35 -1.78 12.01
N SER A 38 -2.40 -2.55 12.33
CA SER A 38 -2.34 -4.01 12.17
C SER A 38 -2.48 -4.43 10.71
N THR A 39 -1.96 -5.61 10.38
CA THR A 39 -2.12 -6.21 9.04
C THR A 39 -3.59 -6.30 8.61
N ALA A 40 -4.50 -6.64 9.53
CA ALA A 40 -5.93 -6.70 9.24
C ALA A 40 -6.52 -5.32 8.90
N GLN A 41 -6.14 -4.28 9.63
CA GLN A 41 -6.54 -2.90 9.34
C GLN A 41 -6.02 -2.45 7.97
N LEU A 42 -4.74 -2.73 7.65
CA LEU A 42 -4.15 -2.41 6.35
C LEU A 42 -4.88 -3.12 5.21
N GLN A 43 -5.16 -4.40 5.39
CA GLN A 43 -5.88 -5.21 4.41
C GLN A 43 -7.29 -4.64 4.16
N GLN A 44 -8.00 -4.22 5.20
CA GLN A 44 -9.31 -3.58 5.09
C GLN A 44 -9.23 -2.22 4.38
N MET A 45 -8.27 -1.36 4.75
CA MET A 45 -8.08 -0.06 4.12
C MET A 45 -7.78 -0.18 2.63
N VAL A 46 -6.94 -1.15 2.26
CA VAL A 46 -6.59 -1.37 0.85
C VAL A 46 -7.78 -1.94 0.09
N ALA A 47 -8.50 -2.93 0.64
CA ALA A 47 -9.64 -3.55 -0.03
C ALA A 47 -10.73 -2.55 -0.46
N GLN A 48 -10.95 -1.48 0.31
CA GLN A 48 -11.93 -0.43 -0.01
C GLN A 48 -11.64 0.34 -1.31
N ARG A 49 -10.40 0.31 -1.79
CA ARG A 49 -9.99 1.02 -3.02
C ARG A 49 -10.19 0.20 -4.28
N PHE A 50 -10.54 -1.08 -4.16
CA PHE A 50 -10.65 -2.01 -5.27
C PHE A 50 -12.10 -2.36 -5.59
N PRO A 51 -12.40 -2.79 -6.83
CA PRO A 51 -11.47 -3.00 -7.96
C PRO A 51 -10.95 -1.71 -8.59
N LEU A 52 -9.77 -1.77 -9.21
CA LEU A 52 -9.16 -0.66 -9.94
C LEU A 52 -9.05 -0.99 -11.43
N ARG A 53 -9.36 -0.02 -12.29
CA ARG A 53 -9.24 -0.15 -13.75
C ARG A 53 -8.07 0.68 -14.27
N TYR A 54 -7.13 0.03 -14.93
CA TYR A 54 -6.00 0.68 -15.59
C TYR A 54 -6.11 0.54 -17.11
N PRO A 55 -6.52 1.61 -17.81
CA PRO A 55 -6.50 1.60 -19.27
C PRO A 55 -5.07 1.76 -19.78
N VAL A 56 -4.64 0.84 -20.65
CA VAL A 56 -3.43 0.96 -21.46
C VAL A 56 -3.87 1.39 -22.85
N HIS A 57 -3.78 2.70 -23.12
CA HIS A 57 -4.32 3.34 -24.32
C HIS A 57 -3.99 2.58 -25.61
N GLY A 58 -5.03 2.17 -26.34
CA GLY A 58 -4.90 1.49 -27.63
C GLY A 58 -4.51 0.01 -27.56
N VAL A 59 -4.27 -0.55 -26.37
CA VAL A 59 -3.76 -1.93 -26.23
C VAL A 59 -4.72 -2.82 -25.44
N LEU A 60 -4.94 -2.52 -24.15
CA LEU A 60 -5.70 -3.36 -23.24
C LEU A 60 -6.21 -2.57 -22.02
N ASN A 61 -7.16 -3.13 -21.30
CA ASN A 61 -7.62 -2.69 -19.99
C ASN A 61 -7.27 -3.78 -18.97
N LEU A 62 -6.76 -3.35 -17.82
CA LEU A 62 -6.45 -4.20 -16.68
C LEU A 62 -7.47 -3.92 -15.58
N ASP A 63 -8.31 -4.92 -15.25
CA ASP A 63 -9.19 -4.91 -14.09
C ASP A 63 -8.46 -5.60 -12.93
N VAL A 64 -7.97 -4.81 -11.99
CA VAL A 64 -7.18 -5.28 -10.86
C VAL A 64 -8.07 -5.45 -9.64
N GLN A 65 -8.00 -6.63 -9.01
CA GLN A 65 -8.78 -6.98 -7.82
C GLN A 65 -8.06 -6.59 -6.53
N ALA A 66 -8.78 -6.66 -5.40
CA ALA A 66 -8.22 -6.36 -4.09
C ALA A 66 -6.97 -7.23 -3.82
N PRO A 67 -5.83 -6.62 -3.47
CA PRO A 67 -4.60 -7.34 -3.18
C PRO A 67 -4.71 -8.10 -1.86
N ARG A 68 -3.96 -9.20 -1.73
CA ARG A 68 -3.60 -9.75 -0.42
C ARG A 68 -2.24 -9.20 0.00
N LEU A 69 -2.19 -8.57 1.17
CA LEU A 69 -0.97 -8.00 1.72
C LEU A 69 -0.19 -9.06 2.51
N GLN A 70 1.12 -9.08 2.32
CA GLN A 70 2.07 -9.85 3.11
C GLN A 70 3.16 -8.93 3.65
N MET A 71 3.41 -9.00 4.95
CA MET A 71 4.47 -8.24 5.60
C MET A 71 5.82 -8.90 5.35
N LEU A 72 6.82 -8.12 4.93
CA LEU A 72 8.21 -8.54 4.75
C LEU A 72 9.12 -7.71 5.68
N PRO A 73 9.05 -7.92 7.01
CA PRO A 73 9.76 -7.10 7.99
C PRO A 73 11.28 -7.08 7.77
N GLU A 74 11.84 -8.21 7.33
CA GLU A 74 13.28 -8.39 7.15
C GLU A 74 13.85 -7.51 6.03
N GLN A 75 12.97 -7.01 5.17
CA GLN A 75 13.28 -6.09 4.08
C GLN A 75 12.69 -4.69 4.31
N ASN A 76 11.95 -4.49 5.41
CA ASN A 76 11.10 -3.33 5.66
C ASN A 76 10.12 -3.02 4.49
N ARG A 77 9.45 -4.06 3.97
CA ARG A 77 8.61 -3.97 2.75
C ARG A 77 7.28 -4.69 2.92
N LEU A 78 6.34 -4.38 2.04
CA LEU A 78 5.10 -5.14 1.85
C LEU A 78 5.12 -5.80 0.48
N ARG A 79 4.51 -6.97 0.38
CA ARG A 79 4.10 -7.58 -0.87
C ARG A 79 2.59 -7.48 -1.02
N ALA A 80 2.15 -7.06 -2.20
CA ALA A 80 0.75 -7.11 -2.60
C ALA A 80 0.59 -8.13 -3.73
N ALA A 81 -0.09 -9.24 -3.43
CA ALA A 81 -0.44 -10.26 -4.41
C ALA A 81 -1.82 -9.97 -5.00
N MET A 82 -1.92 -9.82 -6.31
CA MET A 82 -3.10 -9.29 -7.00
C MET A 82 -3.59 -10.25 -8.07
N ALA A 83 -4.90 -10.51 -8.07
CA ALA A 83 -5.57 -11.06 -9.25
C ALA A 83 -5.90 -9.93 -10.22
N VAL A 84 -5.75 -10.19 -11.52
CA VAL A 84 -6.02 -9.23 -12.58
C VAL A 84 -6.76 -9.91 -13.72
N GLU A 85 -7.65 -9.18 -14.36
CA GLU A 85 -8.27 -9.58 -15.61
C GLU A 85 -7.84 -8.62 -16.72
N VAL A 86 -7.50 -9.17 -17.88
CA VAL A 86 -7.09 -8.40 -19.05
C VAL A 86 -8.14 -8.54 -20.13
N ALA A 87 -8.60 -7.40 -20.65
CA ALA A 87 -9.52 -7.32 -21.76
C ALA A 87 -9.02 -6.28 -22.78
N GLY A 88 -9.24 -6.48 -24.08
CA GLY A 88 -8.82 -5.50 -25.08
C GLY A 88 -9.29 -5.83 -26.49
N PRO A 89 -9.27 -4.87 -27.43
CA PRO A 89 -9.72 -5.09 -28.81
C PRO A 89 -8.92 -6.16 -29.56
N LEU A 90 -7.65 -6.33 -29.18
CA LEU A 90 -6.75 -7.34 -29.76
C LEU A 90 -6.88 -8.72 -29.10
N LEU A 91 -7.66 -8.83 -28.02
CA LEU A 91 -7.86 -10.08 -27.27
C LEU A 91 -9.23 -10.67 -27.62
N SER A 92 -9.27 -11.95 -27.97
CA SER A 92 -10.51 -12.64 -28.32
C SER A 92 -11.47 -12.80 -27.12
N ARG A 93 -10.96 -12.70 -25.89
CA ARG A 93 -11.71 -12.85 -24.64
C ARG A 93 -10.98 -12.21 -23.46
N VAL A 94 -11.66 -12.14 -22.32
CA VAL A 94 -11.03 -11.77 -21.03
C VAL A 94 -10.10 -12.88 -20.57
N HIS A 95 -8.89 -12.52 -20.14
CA HIS A 95 -7.90 -13.45 -19.62
C HIS A 95 -7.58 -13.14 -18.14
N PRO A 96 -7.86 -14.06 -17.20
CA PRO A 96 -7.46 -13.91 -15.83
C PRO A 96 -5.96 -14.19 -15.67
N GLY A 97 -5.35 -13.48 -14.73
CA GLY A 97 -3.96 -13.65 -14.34
C GLY A 97 -3.69 -13.09 -12.96
N SER A 98 -2.42 -12.99 -12.64
CA SER A 98 -1.95 -12.44 -11.36
C SER A 98 -0.60 -11.76 -11.49
N PHE A 99 -0.28 -10.91 -10.53
CA PHE A 99 1.05 -10.36 -10.35
C PHE A 99 1.26 -9.99 -8.87
N ASP A 100 2.53 -9.94 -8.48
CA ASP A 100 2.92 -9.46 -7.16
C ASP A 100 3.69 -8.14 -7.30
N VAL A 101 3.49 -7.21 -6.38
CA VAL A 101 4.33 -6.02 -6.25
C VAL A 101 4.86 -5.95 -4.84
N ASP A 102 6.18 -5.84 -4.72
CA ASP A 102 6.80 -5.51 -3.46
C ASP A 102 7.10 -4.01 -3.42
N PHE A 103 6.94 -3.36 -2.27
CA PHE A 103 7.22 -1.92 -2.12
C PHE A 103 7.59 -1.55 -0.69
N ALA A 104 8.34 -0.46 -0.55
CA ALA A 104 8.60 0.19 0.73
C ALA A 104 7.60 1.33 0.96
N LEU A 105 7.43 1.73 2.22
CA LEU A 105 6.53 2.80 2.62
C LEU A 105 7.30 4.01 3.14
N ARG A 106 6.83 5.19 2.74
CA ARG A 106 7.36 6.48 3.17
C ARG A 106 6.22 7.44 3.48
N TYR A 107 6.38 8.22 4.53
CA TYR A 107 5.59 9.41 4.75
C TYR A 107 6.22 10.61 4.02
N GLU A 108 5.42 11.34 3.27
CA GLU A 108 5.78 12.60 2.62
C GLU A 108 5.10 13.75 3.38
N ALA A 109 5.92 14.55 4.07
CA ALA A 109 5.43 15.64 4.91
C ALA A 109 4.86 16.80 4.08
N SER A 110 5.36 17.01 2.85
CA SER A 110 4.98 18.16 2.02
C SER A 110 3.49 18.16 1.66
N ASP A 111 2.91 16.98 1.42
CA ASP A 111 1.50 16.80 1.05
C ASP A 111 0.72 15.87 1.99
N ARG A 112 1.36 15.43 3.07
CA ARG A 112 0.81 14.56 4.13
C ARG A 112 0.35 13.21 3.59
N THR A 113 1.14 12.64 2.67
CA THR A 113 0.80 11.37 2.03
C THR A 113 1.65 10.21 2.52
N VAL A 114 1.04 9.04 2.63
CA VAL A 114 1.76 7.76 2.70
C VAL A 114 1.92 7.25 1.29
N ARG A 115 3.17 7.01 0.87
CA ARG A 115 3.52 6.60 -0.48
C ARG A 115 4.18 5.23 -0.50
N ALA A 116 3.79 4.42 -1.48
CA ALA A 116 4.61 3.30 -1.91
C ALA A 116 5.75 3.86 -2.76
N HIS A 117 6.97 3.47 -2.43
CA HIS A 117 8.18 3.80 -3.21
C HIS A 117 9.04 2.55 -3.37
N GLN A 118 10.05 2.63 -4.25
CA GLN A 118 10.90 1.47 -4.60
C GLN A 118 10.05 0.25 -4.94
N LEU A 119 9.01 0.47 -5.76
CA LEU A 119 8.14 -0.61 -6.20
C LEU A 119 8.99 -1.62 -6.99
N ARG A 120 8.64 -2.89 -6.88
CA ARG A 120 9.26 -3.98 -7.62
C ARG A 120 8.15 -4.89 -8.07
N LEU A 121 7.77 -4.76 -9.33
CA LEU A 121 6.81 -5.63 -9.96
C LEU A 121 7.46 -6.98 -10.23
N ALA A 122 6.87 -8.06 -9.71
CA ALA A 122 7.20 -9.41 -10.10
C ALA A 122 6.67 -9.71 -11.51
N ARG A 123 6.85 -10.94 -11.99
CA ARG A 123 6.35 -11.34 -13.30
C ARG A 123 4.82 -11.39 -13.31
N LEU A 124 4.20 -10.86 -14.36
CA LEU A 124 2.77 -11.08 -14.62
C LEU A 124 2.57 -12.51 -15.11
N ASN A 125 1.59 -13.21 -14.54
CA ASN A 125 1.28 -14.59 -14.86
C ASN A 125 -0.12 -14.70 -15.48
N PHE A 126 -0.19 -15.27 -16.68
CA PHE A 126 -1.45 -15.51 -17.41
C PHE A 126 -1.49 -16.96 -17.90
N PRO A 127 -1.88 -17.92 -17.03
CA PRO A 127 -1.68 -19.35 -17.30
C PRO A 127 -2.41 -19.86 -18.55
N ASN A 128 -3.56 -19.26 -18.89
CA ASN A 128 -4.41 -19.69 -20.01
C ASN A 128 -4.28 -18.79 -21.24
N MET A 129 -3.22 -17.98 -21.33
CA MET A 129 -2.99 -17.09 -22.47
C MET A 129 -2.21 -17.80 -23.57
N GLN A 130 -2.63 -17.65 -24.82
CA GLN A 130 -1.96 -18.25 -25.98
C GLN A 130 -0.62 -17.55 -26.29
N PRO A 131 0.37 -18.23 -26.88
CA PRO A 131 1.71 -17.67 -27.10
C PRO A 131 1.74 -16.30 -27.80
N PRO A 132 0.97 -16.02 -28.86
CA PRO A 132 0.96 -14.70 -29.50
C PRO A 132 0.52 -13.56 -28.56
N ALA A 133 -0.44 -13.84 -27.67
CA ALA A 133 -0.89 -12.86 -26.68
C ALA A 133 0.13 -12.68 -25.55
N GLN A 134 0.89 -13.73 -25.19
CA GLN A 134 2.01 -13.62 -24.25
C GLN A 134 3.15 -12.77 -24.81
N GLU A 135 3.48 -12.90 -26.10
CA GLU A 135 4.50 -12.08 -26.77
C GLU A 135 4.13 -10.59 -26.78
N LEU A 136 2.86 -10.29 -27.05
CA LEU A 136 2.34 -8.92 -26.95
C LEU A 136 2.52 -8.39 -25.51
N LEU A 137 2.12 -9.15 -24.49
CA LEU A 137 2.31 -8.74 -23.10
C LEU A 137 3.79 -8.51 -22.76
N ASN A 138 4.69 -9.40 -23.18
CA ASN A 138 6.12 -9.26 -22.92
C ASN A 138 6.72 -8.00 -23.59
N THR A 139 6.19 -7.61 -24.74
CA THR A 139 6.58 -6.38 -25.45
C THR A 139 6.17 -5.13 -24.67
N TYR A 140 5.00 -5.13 -24.02
CA TYR A 140 4.50 -3.98 -23.25
C TYR A 140 4.84 -4.04 -21.75
N ALA A 141 5.33 -5.18 -21.25
CA ALA A 141 5.69 -5.35 -19.84
C ALA A 141 6.65 -4.29 -19.31
N PRO A 142 7.69 -3.83 -20.06
CA PRO A 142 8.55 -2.73 -19.61
C PRO A 142 7.79 -1.42 -19.37
N ALA A 143 6.89 -1.02 -20.29
CA ALA A 143 6.12 0.21 -20.14
C ALA A 143 5.12 0.13 -18.98
N VAL A 144 4.51 -1.04 -18.76
CA VAL A 144 3.66 -1.30 -17.58
C VAL A 144 4.49 -1.24 -16.30
N ALA A 145 5.68 -1.84 -16.30
CA ALA A 145 6.62 -1.81 -15.18
C ALA A 145 7.04 -0.37 -14.87
N GLU A 146 7.54 0.41 -15.83
CA GLU A 146 7.93 1.82 -15.62
C GLU A 146 6.83 2.65 -14.96
N ARG A 147 5.58 2.45 -15.38
CA ARG A 147 4.43 3.15 -14.78
C ARG A 147 4.08 2.64 -13.39
N ALA A 148 4.18 1.32 -13.16
CA ALA A 148 4.02 0.71 -11.86
C ALA A 148 5.17 1.04 -10.89
N LEU A 149 6.34 1.44 -11.40
CA LEU A 149 7.51 1.80 -10.61
C LEU A 149 7.49 3.25 -10.10
N GLN A 150 6.53 4.06 -10.55
CA GLN A 150 6.33 5.41 -10.04
C GLN A 150 5.82 5.37 -8.60
N GLU A 151 6.16 6.39 -7.80
CA GLU A 151 5.62 6.51 -6.45
C GLU A 151 4.09 6.58 -6.48
N VAL A 152 3.45 5.77 -5.64
CA VAL A 152 1.98 5.70 -5.57
C VAL A 152 1.52 6.24 -4.23
N VAL A 153 0.65 7.26 -4.27
CA VAL A 153 -0.03 7.76 -3.07
C VAL A 153 -1.07 6.74 -2.61
N LEU A 154 -0.78 6.07 -1.49
CA LEU A 154 -1.64 5.05 -0.89
C LEU A 154 -2.70 5.65 0.03
N HIS A 155 -2.35 6.70 0.74
CA HIS A 155 -3.28 7.39 1.62
C HIS A 155 -2.83 8.83 1.82
N GLN A 156 -3.79 9.73 2.01
CA GLN A 156 -3.52 11.11 2.41
C GLN A 156 -4.15 11.33 3.78
N LEU A 157 -3.30 11.61 4.77
CA LEU A 157 -3.72 11.85 6.14
C LEU A 157 -4.51 13.15 6.20
N GLN A 158 -5.69 13.10 6.83
CA GLN A 158 -6.48 14.31 6.96
C GLN A 158 -5.83 15.23 8.00
N PRO A 159 -6.00 16.56 7.86
CA PRO A 159 -5.58 17.50 8.90
C PRO A 159 -6.17 17.17 10.27
N SER A 160 -7.39 16.60 10.32
CA SER A 160 -8.02 16.12 11.57
C SER A 160 -7.20 15.04 12.26
N ASP A 161 -6.64 14.11 11.49
CA ASP A 161 -5.92 12.93 12.00
C ASP A 161 -4.57 13.33 12.58
N LEU A 162 -4.01 14.43 12.08
CA LEU A 162 -2.70 14.95 12.50
C LEU A 162 -2.79 15.97 13.63
N ARG A 163 -3.96 16.54 13.98
CA ARG A 163 -4.05 17.67 14.93
C ARG A 163 -3.35 17.41 16.26
N ALA A 164 -3.54 16.23 16.84
CA ALA A 164 -2.96 15.88 18.13
C ALA A 164 -1.43 15.83 18.05
N ILE A 165 -0.89 15.22 16.99
CA ILE A 165 0.55 15.09 16.74
C ILE A 165 1.15 16.46 16.41
N ASP A 166 0.46 17.24 15.57
CA ASP A 166 0.85 18.59 15.17
C ASP A 166 0.92 19.54 16.37
N ALA A 167 -0.02 19.46 17.32
CA ALA A 167 -0.04 20.27 18.54
C ALA A 167 1.16 19.99 19.46
N MET A 168 1.77 18.80 19.36
CA MET A 168 2.99 18.44 20.07
C MET A 168 4.27 18.87 19.31
N GLY A 169 4.14 19.59 18.20
CA GLY A 169 5.28 19.95 17.34
C GLY A 169 5.88 18.73 16.62
N MET A 170 5.13 17.64 16.52
CA MET A 170 5.58 16.38 15.93
C MET A 170 4.93 16.15 14.56
N GLN A 171 5.45 15.16 13.82
CA GLN A 171 4.87 14.64 12.60
C GLN A 171 5.17 13.14 12.47
N PRO A 172 4.42 12.40 11.62
CA PRO A 172 4.80 11.06 11.22
C PRO A 172 6.23 11.04 10.64
N GLY A 173 6.98 10.01 11.01
CA GLY A 173 8.37 9.81 10.60
C GLY A 173 8.53 8.51 9.80
N PRO A 174 9.69 7.84 9.93
CA PRO A 174 9.93 6.56 9.28
C PRO A 174 8.85 5.53 9.59
N ILE A 175 8.49 4.74 8.57
CA ILE A 175 7.53 3.64 8.68
C ILE A 175 8.31 2.33 8.72
N THR A 176 8.05 1.52 9.75
CA THR A 176 8.66 0.21 9.94
C THR A 176 7.62 -0.88 9.77
N VAL A 177 7.90 -1.85 8.90
CA VAL A 177 7.12 -3.06 8.72
C VAL A 177 7.52 -4.07 9.79
N THR A 178 6.52 -4.61 10.49
CA THR A 178 6.67 -5.67 11.48
C THR A 178 5.95 -6.93 11.00
N LYS A 179 6.04 -8.02 11.76
CA LYS A 179 5.28 -9.25 11.47
C LYS A 179 3.77 -9.02 11.59
N ASP A 180 3.35 -8.11 12.45
CA ASP A 180 1.95 -7.86 12.80
C ASP A 180 1.33 -6.65 12.08
N GLY A 181 2.13 -5.87 11.36
CA GLY A 181 1.66 -4.73 10.58
C GLY A 181 2.73 -3.65 10.40
N LEU A 182 2.36 -2.40 10.66
CA LEU A 182 3.24 -1.22 10.55
C LEU A 182 3.37 -0.50 11.88
N VAL A 183 4.53 0.09 12.10
CA VAL A 183 4.76 1.09 13.14
C VAL A 183 5.22 2.37 12.47
N ILE A 184 4.46 3.44 12.67
CA ILE A 184 4.77 4.78 12.16
C ILE A 184 5.40 5.56 13.31
N ALA A 185 6.69 5.87 13.22
CA ALA A 185 7.37 6.66 14.24
C ALA A 185 6.80 8.09 14.30
N LEU A 186 6.89 8.73 15.46
CA LEU A 186 6.66 10.16 15.61
C LEU A 186 8.00 10.87 15.80
N VAL A 187 8.20 11.95 15.04
CA VAL A 187 9.43 12.76 15.07
C VAL A 187 9.08 14.23 15.23
N LEU A 188 9.99 15.02 15.80
CA LEU A 188 9.84 16.48 15.83
C LEU A 188 9.82 17.04 14.40
N LYS A 189 9.00 18.07 14.18
CA LYS A 189 9.02 18.81 12.92
C LYS A 189 10.37 19.52 12.76
N PRO A 190 10.99 19.48 11.57
CA PRO A 190 12.17 20.30 11.29
C PRO A 190 11.79 21.78 11.47
N LEU A 191 12.73 22.54 12.04
CA LEU A 191 12.61 23.99 12.29
C LEU A 191 12.55 24.78 10.98
#